data_AF-A0A6P7H4I2-F1
#
_entry.id   AF-A0A6P7H4I2-F1
#
_cell.length_a   1.000
_cell.length_b   1.000
_cell.length_c   1.000
_cell.angle_alpha   90.00
_cell.angle_beta   90.00
_cell.angle_gamma   90.00
#
_symmetry.space_group_name_H-M   'P 1'
#
loop_
_entity.id
_entity.type
_entity.pdbx_description
1 polymer ?
#
loop_
_entity_poly.entity_id
_entity_poly.type
_entity_poly.pdbx_seq_one_letter_code
_entity_poly.pdbx_strand_id
1 'polypeptide(L)'
;MKGYLILLIVAITVFNVEAWQAIILSDNGTEHLGDCYTTEDGIGSMKLSEQRQLKGECVLLRCSDDRQIIMSGCGVADTEPPCILLPRDFTKDYPECCEQDISCPPEPAAFF
;
A
#
# COMPACT_ATOMS: atom_id res chain seq x y z
N MET A 1 -17.17 -25.17 22.54
CA MET A 1 -17.65 -25.00 21.15
C MET A 1 -17.87 -23.54 20.76
N LYS A 2 -18.50 -22.70 21.59
CA LYS A 2 -18.76 -21.28 21.26
C LYS A 2 -17.50 -20.40 21.15
N GLY A 3 -16.50 -20.62 22.00
CA GLY A 3 -15.22 -19.91 21.93
C GLY A 3 -14.38 -20.22 20.68
N TYR A 4 -14.47 -21.45 20.16
CA TYR A 4 -13.80 -21.88 18.94
C TYR A 4 -14.37 -21.16 17.70
N LEU A 5 -15.69 -20.96 17.66
CA LEU A 5 -16.36 -20.18 16.62
C LEU A 5 -15.93 -18.71 16.61
N ILE A 6 -15.80 -18.09 17.79
CA ILE A 6 -15.33 -16.70 17.91
C ILE A 6 -13.86 -16.59 17.44
N LEU A 7 -13.02 -17.55 17.83
CA LEU A 7 -11.61 -17.59 17.44
C LEU A 7 -11.44 -17.79 15.92
N LEU A 8 -12.28 -18.62 15.29
CA LEU A 8 -12.32 -18.80 13.84
C LEU A 8 -12.79 -17.53 13.10
N ILE A 9 -13.82 -16.84 13.60
CA ILE A 9 -14.31 -15.60 12.97
C ILE A 9 -13.24 -14.51 13.01
N VAL A 10 -12.56 -14.35 14.16
CA VAL A 10 -11.44 -13.40 14.30
C VAL A 10 -10.31 -13.76 13.34
N ALA A 11 -9.93 -15.05 13.26
CA ALA A 11 -8.88 -15.49 12.36
C ALA A 11 -9.21 -15.18 10.88
N ILE A 12 -10.46 -15.34 10.44
CA ILE A 12 -10.87 -15.09 9.04
C ILE A 12 -10.86 -13.58 8.72
N THR A 13 -11.21 -12.71 9.66
CA THR A 13 -11.25 -11.25 9.42
C THR A 13 -9.88 -10.58 9.27
N VAL A 14 -8.78 -11.22 9.69
CA VAL A 14 -7.43 -10.64 9.65
C VAL A 14 -6.78 -10.75 8.26
N PHE A 15 -7.41 -11.44 7.29
CA PHE A 15 -6.77 -11.84 6.04
C PHE A 15 -6.94 -10.92 4.82
N ASN A 16 -7.49 -9.69 4.92
CA ASN A 16 -7.72 -8.85 3.73
C ASN A 16 -7.00 -7.51 3.75
N VAL A 17 -5.71 -7.50 4.11
CA VAL A 17 -4.82 -6.41 3.69
C VAL A 17 -3.71 -7.05 2.89
N GLU A 18 -3.98 -7.30 1.60
CA GLU A 18 -2.89 -7.56 0.68
C GLU A 18 -2.11 -6.26 0.56
N ALA A 19 -0.89 -6.27 1.08
CA ALA A 19 0.08 -5.19 0.97
C ALA A 19 1.37 -5.79 0.45
N TRP A 20 2.10 -5.05 -0.38
CA TRP A 20 3.48 -5.40 -0.72
C TRP A 20 4.43 -4.55 0.10
N GLN A 21 5.60 -5.11 0.40
CA GLN A 21 6.66 -4.39 1.07
C GLN A 21 7.97 -4.54 0.29
N ALA A 22 8.71 -3.44 0.19
CA ALA A 22 10.09 -3.44 -0.28
C ALA A 22 10.97 -2.68 0.72
N ILE A 23 12.26 -2.98 0.67
CA ILE A 23 13.26 -2.37 1.53
C ILE A 23 14.34 -1.77 0.63
N ILE A 24 14.58 -0.48 0.79
CA ILE A 24 15.69 0.24 0.17
C ILE A 24 16.73 0.53 1.26
N LEU A 25 17.99 0.25 0.96
CA LEU A 25 19.10 0.65 1.82
C LEU A 25 19.43 2.12 1.55
N SER A 26 19.73 2.88 2.60
CA SER A 26 20.23 4.24 2.38
C SER A 26 21.55 4.21 1.59
N ASP A 27 21.71 5.20 0.71
CA ASP A 27 22.89 5.34 -0.13
C ASP A 27 24.15 5.50 0.76
N ASN A 28 25.22 4.78 0.44
CA ASN A 28 26.45 4.82 1.23
C ASN A 28 27.13 6.21 1.16
N GLY A 29 27.66 6.72 2.27
CA GLY A 29 28.34 8.01 2.33
C GLY A 29 27.40 9.22 2.47
N THR A 30 26.09 8.98 2.63
CA THR A 30 25.06 10.03 2.73
C THR A 30 24.61 10.28 4.17
N GLU A 31 25.36 9.82 5.17
CA GLU A 31 25.08 10.00 6.61
C GLU A 31 24.89 11.47 7.00
N HIS A 32 25.53 12.38 6.27
CA HIS A 32 25.47 13.82 6.50
C HIS A 32 24.21 14.48 5.92
N LEU A 33 23.44 13.78 5.08
CA LEU A 33 22.23 14.30 4.42
C LEU A 33 20.94 13.92 5.16
N GLY A 34 20.99 12.97 6.09
CA GLY A 34 19.85 12.52 6.88
C GLY A 34 20.08 11.13 7.48
N ASP A 35 19.12 10.69 8.30
CA ASP A 35 19.16 9.36 8.93
C ASP A 35 19.00 8.27 7.86
N CYS A 36 17.96 8.42 7.02
CA CYS A 36 17.84 7.69 5.76
C CYS A 36 17.93 8.64 4.57
N TYR A 37 18.62 8.23 3.52
CA TYR A 37 18.71 9.00 2.28
C TYR A 37 18.86 8.04 1.10
N THR A 38 18.07 8.24 0.06
CA THR A 38 18.27 7.57 -1.22
C THR A 38 17.89 8.47 -2.39
N THR A 39 18.55 8.28 -3.52
CA THR A 39 18.17 8.89 -4.79
C THR A 39 17.14 8.05 -5.57
N GLU A 40 16.87 6.82 -5.15
CA GLU A 40 15.86 5.96 -5.74
C GLU A 40 14.45 6.56 -5.59
N ASP A 41 13.64 6.42 -6.63
CA ASP A 41 12.24 6.86 -6.71
C ASP A 41 11.96 8.32 -6.30
N GLY A 42 13.00 9.16 -6.30
CA GLY A 42 12.91 10.56 -5.88
C GLY A 42 12.61 10.75 -4.38
N ILE A 43 12.92 9.77 -3.53
CA ILE A 43 12.63 9.82 -2.09
C ILE A 43 13.47 10.91 -1.40
N GLY A 44 14.80 10.90 -1.56
CA GLY A 44 15.69 11.85 -0.88
C GLY A 44 15.80 11.60 0.62
N SER A 45 15.98 12.67 1.40
CA SER A 45 16.21 12.58 2.85
C SER A 45 14.95 12.29 3.65
N MET A 46 15.08 11.42 4.65
CA MET A 46 14.09 11.12 5.67
C MET A 46 14.74 11.09 7.06
N LYS A 47 14.00 11.53 8.07
CA LYS A 47 14.40 11.40 9.47
C LYS A 47 14.06 10.03 10.01
N LEU A 48 14.77 9.62 11.06
CA LEU A 48 14.51 8.37 11.75
C LEU A 48 13.06 8.29 12.23
N SER A 49 12.41 7.14 12.00
CA SER A 49 10.99 6.91 12.30
C SER A 49 10.00 7.84 11.58
N GLU A 50 10.45 8.70 10.66
CA GLU A 50 9.57 9.48 9.81
C GLU A 50 8.76 8.55 8.91
N GLN A 51 7.46 8.82 8.83
CA GLN A 51 6.55 8.18 7.90
C GLN A 51 5.96 9.24 6.99
N ARG A 52 5.97 8.98 5.68
CA ARG A 52 5.33 9.86 4.70
C ARG A 52 4.92 9.06 3.47
N GLN A 53 3.93 9.57 2.75
CA GLN A 53 3.52 8.99 1.49
C GLN A 53 4.45 9.43 0.35
N LEU A 54 4.79 8.50 -0.55
CA LEU A 54 5.52 8.81 -1.77
C LEU A 54 4.64 9.68 -2.68
N LYS A 55 5.21 10.77 -3.19
CA LYS A 55 4.43 11.77 -3.93
C LYS A 55 3.89 11.17 -5.23
N GLY A 56 2.57 11.19 -5.39
CA GLY A 56 1.89 10.71 -6.60
C GLY A 56 1.61 9.20 -6.60
N GLU A 57 1.95 8.49 -5.53
CA GLU A 57 1.68 7.07 -5.38
C GLU A 57 1.03 6.77 -4.03
N CYS A 58 0.31 5.65 -3.94
CA CYS A 58 -0.21 5.16 -2.67
C CYS A 58 0.81 4.20 -2.03
N VAL A 59 1.95 4.75 -1.63
CA VAL A 59 3.05 4.02 -0.99
C VAL A 59 3.49 4.76 0.27
N LEU A 60 3.46 4.08 1.41
CA LEU A 60 3.97 4.58 2.67
C LEU A 60 5.46 4.29 2.78
N LEU A 61 6.25 5.34 2.95
CA LEU A 61 7.69 5.27 3.23
C LEU A 61 7.91 5.39 4.73
N ARG A 62 8.79 4.56 5.29
CA ARG A 62 9.23 4.64 6.68
C ARG A 62 10.74 4.46 6.80
N CYS A 63 11.42 5.40 7.45
CA CYS A 63 12.83 5.23 7.80
C CYS A 63 12.98 4.43 9.11
N SER A 64 13.74 3.33 9.04
CA SER A 64 14.06 2.43 10.16
C SER A 64 15.41 2.75 10.79
N ASP A 65 15.63 2.27 12.01
CA ASP A 65 16.84 2.50 12.81
C ASP A 65 18.12 1.96 12.15
N ASP A 66 17.97 0.93 11.30
CA ASP A 66 19.06 0.34 10.52
C ASP A 66 19.38 1.12 9.23
N ARG A 67 18.93 2.38 9.12
CA ARG A 67 19.03 3.23 7.91
C ARG A 67 18.41 2.59 6.67
N GLN A 68 17.31 1.88 6.87
CA GLN A 68 16.52 1.24 5.82
C GLN A 68 15.24 2.02 5.59
N ILE A 69 14.88 2.23 4.32
CA ILE A 69 13.60 2.83 3.94
C ILE A 69 12.67 1.66 3.59
N ILE A 70 11.66 1.48 4.42
CA ILE A 70 10.61 0.47 4.22
C ILE A 70 9.51 1.12 3.39
N MET A 71 9.23 0.56 2.23
CA MET A 71 8.12 0.94 1.37
C MET A 71 6.98 -0.05 1.60
N SER A 72 5.78 0.46 1.87
CA SER A 72 4.56 -0.36 1.97
C SER A 72 3.54 0.17 0.98
N GLY A 73 3.14 -0.66 0.02
CA GLY A 73 2.11 -0.31 -0.96
C GLY A 73 0.95 -1.29 -0.92
N CYS A 74 -0.14 -0.91 -1.58
CA CYS A 74 -1.35 -1.71 -1.63
C CYS A 74 -1.20 -2.93 -2.54
N GLY A 75 -1.94 -3.99 -2.25
CA GLY A 75 -2.02 -5.20 -3.05
C GLY A 75 -2.48 -4.97 -4.49
N VAL A 76 -2.36 -6.04 -5.28
CA VAL A 76 -2.80 -6.04 -6.67
C VAL A 76 -4.29 -6.29 -6.71
N ALA A 77 -5.03 -5.38 -7.33
CA ALA A 77 -6.43 -5.58 -7.67
C ALA A 77 -6.53 -5.97 -9.14
N ASP A 78 -7.41 -6.91 -9.45
CA ASP A 78 -7.72 -7.32 -10.81
C ASP A 78 -9.23 -7.45 -10.99
N THR A 79 -9.70 -7.38 -12.23
CA THR A 79 -11.12 -7.49 -12.56
C THR A 79 -11.32 -8.22 -13.88
N GLU A 80 -12.44 -8.92 -14.03
CA GLU A 80 -12.76 -9.65 -15.25
C GLU A 80 -13.55 -8.75 -16.23
N PRO A 81 -13.30 -8.85 -17.55
CA PRO A 81 -14.14 -8.17 -18.54
C PRO A 81 -15.62 -8.54 -18.37
N PRO A 82 -16.56 -7.59 -18.50
CA PRO A 82 -16.40 -6.23 -19.03
C PRO A 82 -16.13 -5.15 -17.97
N CYS A 83 -15.78 -5.53 -16.75
CA CYS A 83 -15.47 -4.57 -15.68
C CYS A 83 -14.09 -3.94 -15.89
N ILE A 84 -13.92 -2.71 -15.41
CA ILE A 84 -12.64 -1.98 -15.42
C ILE A 84 -12.32 -1.46 -14.03
N LEU A 85 -11.03 -1.41 -13.70
CA LEU A 85 -10.52 -0.73 -12.50
C LEU A 85 -10.48 0.77 -12.77
N LEU A 86 -11.06 1.56 -11.87
CA LEU A 86 -10.95 3.02 -11.94
C LEU A 86 -9.56 3.48 -11.46
N PRO A 87 -9.07 4.68 -11.81
CA PRO A 87 -7.84 5.20 -11.23
C PRO A 87 -7.98 5.36 -9.70
N ARG A 88 -6.94 5.02 -8.93
CA ARG A 88 -6.94 5.28 -7.48
C ARG A 88 -6.88 6.76 -7.18
N ASP A 89 -7.47 7.13 -6.05
CA ASP A 89 -7.39 8.48 -5.51
C ASP A 89 -6.14 8.66 -4.64
N PHE A 90 -5.10 9.24 -5.22
CA PHE A 90 -3.85 9.55 -4.51
C PHE A 90 -3.93 10.80 -3.62
N THR A 91 -5.10 11.46 -3.53
CA THR A 91 -5.30 12.57 -2.58
C THR A 91 -5.58 12.08 -1.16
N LYS A 92 -5.96 10.81 -1.01
CA LYS A 92 -6.12 10.16 0.28
C LYS A 92 -4.76 9.70 0.83
N ASP A 93 -4.64 9.68 2.15
CA ASP A 93 -3.48 9.13 2.85
C ASP A 93 -3.51 7.60 2.84
N TYR A 94 -2.34 6.95 2.82
CA TYR A 94 -2.25 5.50 3.04
C TYR A 94 -2.78 5.13 4.44
N PRO A 95 -3.61 4.07 4.62
CA PRO A 95 -4.01 3.05 3.62
C PRO A 95 -5.30 3.36 2.85
N GLU A 96 -5.92 4.51 3.07
CA GLU A 96 -7.21 4.86 2.46
C GLU A 96 -7.10 5.07 0.94
N CYS A 97 -5.93 5.46 0.43
CA CYS A 97 -5.67 5.49 -1.02
C CYS A 97 -5.55 4.10 -1.67
N CYS A 98 -5.60 3.01 -0.90
CA CYS A 98 -5.60 1.66 -1.41
C CYS A 98 -6.97 1.19 -1.90
N GLU A 99 -8.04 1.92 -1.57
CA GLU A 99 -9.37 1.63 -2.08
C GLU A 99 -9.37 1.71 -3.61
N GLN A 100 -9.81 0.62 -4.24
CA GLN A 100 -9.80 0.46 -5.69
C GLN A 100 -11.23 0.25 -6.18
N ASP A 101 -11.80 1.27 -6.79
CA ASP A 101 -13.15 1.19 -7.34
C ASP A 101 -13.18 0.41 -8.66
N ILE A 102 -14.28 -0.32 -8.86
CA ILE A 102 -14.56 -1.12 -10.06
C ILE A 102 -15.80 -0.56 -10.74
N SER A 103 -15.71 -0.32 -12.05
CA SER A 103 -16.86 0.04 -12.88
C SER A 103 -17.21 -1.12 -13.81
N CYS A 104 -18.40 -1.68 -13.64
CA CYS A 104 -18.95 -2.70 -14.52
C CYS A 104 -20.12 -2.11 -15.33
N PRO A 105 -20.27 -2.46 -16.62
CA PRO A 105 -21.47 -2.10 -17.36
C PRO A 105 -22.71 -2.76 -16.72
N PRO A 106 -23.90 -2.15 -16.86
CA PRO A 106 -25.13 -2.79 -16.43
C PRO A 106 -25.29 -4.13 -17.16
N GLU A 107 -25.70 -5.18 -16.44
CA GLU A 107 -25.97 -6.49 -17.04
C GLU A 107 -26.87 -6.29 -18.27
N PRO A 108 -26.55 -6.91 -19.42
CA PRO A 108 -27.46 -6.86 -20.55
C PRO A 108 -28.77 -7.46 -20.08
N ALA A 109 -29.83 -6.64 -20.11
CA ALA A 109 -31.18 -7.07 -19.77
C ALA A 109 -31.44 -8.41 -20.45
N ALA A 110 -31.64 -9.47 -19.65
CA ALA A 110 -32.10 -10.74 -20.16
C ALA A 110 -33.42 -10.46 -20.89
N PHE A 111 -33.38 -10.46 -22.22
CA PHE A 111 -34.57 -10.48 -23.05
C PHE A 111 -35.24 -11.83 -22.79
N PHE A 112 -36.20 -11.85 -21.86
CA PHE A 112 -37.19 -12.91 -21.70
C PHE A 112 -38.30 -12.75 -22.74
#